data_AF-A0A9J6AK69-F1
#
_entry.id   AF-A0A9J6AK69-F1
#
_cell.length_a   1.000
_cell.length_b   1.000
_cell.length_c   1.000
_cell.angle_alpha   90.00
_cell.angle_beta   90.00
_cell.angle_gamma   90.00
#
_symmetry.space_group_name_H-M   'P 1'
#
loop_
_entity.id
_entity.type
_entity.pdbx_description
1 polymer ?
#
loop_
_entity_poly.entity_id
_entity_poly.type
_entity_poly.pdbx_seq_one_letter_code
_entity_poly.pdbx_strand_id
1 'polypeptide(L)'
;MPKKMGVNSKAETSRARKNAVESERKDRESREKEEQYWREAEGAKPRAAKKREEEAEKRAEAAAKKVEVRRLAELEEKELEKSIKKPDKKANRVAAPVPKVTEAELRQRKEAEQAALAKKAEEDKRRQSRMAAEEEYEKMVLVTNRNRDDSIIEASTVDDAIAHLAISDSLPPDRHPEKRLRAAFKAFEEAELRALKEEKPGLTHTQYKDLIWKLWKKSPDNPLNQVADKYDSDQLESCGCLPILGVKFMDRSRDHVMQLI
;
A
#
# COMPACT_ATOMS: atom_id res chain seq x y z
N MET A 1 30.64 -39.62 -68.91
CA MET A 1 30.91 -38.35 -68.20
C MET A 1 30.11 -38.31 -66.90
N PRO A 2 30.75 -38.21 -65.72
CA PRO A 2 30.05 -38.19 -64.43
C PRO A 2 29.33 -36.85 -64.22
N LYS A 3 28.06 -36.89 -63.79
CA LYS A 3 27.25 -35.70 -63.48
C LYS A 3 27.87 -34.99 -62.27
N LYS A 4 28.05 -33.66 -62.35
CA LYS A 4 28.56 -32.80 -61.25
C LYS A 4 27.62 -32.90 -60.04
N MET A 5 27.99 -33.72 -59.06
CA MET A 5 27.28 -33.89 -57.77
C MET A 5 27.55 -32.74 -56.79
N GLY A 6 27.52 -31.49 -57.27
CA GLY A 6 27.67 -30.30 -56.43
C GLY A 6 26.29 -29.70 -56.16
N VAL A 7 25.85 -29.71 -54.91
CA VAL A 7 24.55 -29.15 -54.52
C VAL A 7 24.54 -27.64 -54.77
N ASN A 8 23.47 -27.11 -55.37
CA ASN A 8 23.35 -25.68 -55.69
C ASN A 8 23.23 -24.84 -54.40
N SER A 9 24.13 -23.87 -54.18
CA SER A 9 24.16 -22.99 -52.99
C SER A 9 22.82 -22.27 -52.71
N LYS A 10 22.06 -21.89 -53.75
CA LYS A 10 20.72 -21.29 -53.57
C LYS A 10 19.68 -22.32 -53.10
N ALA A 11 19.84 -23.58 -53.49
CA ALA A 11 18.99 -24.67 -53.02
C ALA A 11 19.34 -25.07 -51.57
N GLU A 12 20.62 -25.01 -51.20
CA GLU A 12 21.08 -25.24 -49.83
C GLU A 12 20.59 -24.16 -48.86
N THR A 13 20.70 -22.88 -49.22
CA THR A 13 20.16 -21.78 -48.40
C THR A 13 18.63 -21.84 -48.26
N SER A 14 17.91 -22.24 -49.31
CA SER A 14 16.46 -22.47 -49.25
C SER A 14 16.09 -23.64 -48.33
N ARG A 15 16.83 -24.75 -48.40
CA ARG A 15 16.67 -25.90 -47.50
C ARG A 15 17.01 -25.52 -46.05
N ALA A 16 18.05 -24.74 -45.83
CA ALA A 16 18.42 -24.24 -44.51
C ALA A 16 17.31 -23.37 -43.88
N ARG A 17 16.68 -22.47 -44.66
CA ARG A 17 15.53 -21.68 -44.19
C ARG A 17 14.32 -22.55 -43.85
N LYS A 18 14.01 -23.55 -44.70
CA LYS A 18 12.91 -24.49 -44.43
C LYS A 18 13.18 -25.33 -43.17
N ASN A 19 14.41 -25.82 -43.02
CA ASN A 19 14.82 -26.57 -41.83
C ASN A 19 14.79 -25.70 -40.57
N ALA A 20 15.19 -24.42 -40.65
CA ALA A 20 15.12 -23.47 -39.53
C ALA A 20 13.67 -23.18 -39.10
N VAL A 21 12.77 -22.99 -40.07
CA VAL A 21 11.33 -22.82 -39.76
C VAL A 21 10.74 -24.09 -39.17
N GLU A 22 11.10 -25.28 -39.70
CA GLU A 22 10.66 -26.55 -39.12
C GLU A 22 11.23 -26.79 -37.72
N SER A 23 12.48 -26.43 -37.44
CA SER A 23 13.04 -26.52 -36.10
C SER A 23 12.38 -25.54 -35.14
N GLU A 24 12.15 -24.29 -35.54
CA GLU A 24 11.40 -23.32 -34.72
C GLU A 24 9.96 -23.77 -34.45
N ARG A 25 9.31 -24.42 -35.43
CA ARG A 25 7.98 -24.99 -35.24
C ARG A 25 8.01 -26.14 -34.23
N LYS A 26 8.97 -27.06 -34.36
CA LYS A 26 9.14 -28.17 -33.40
C LYS A 26 9.50 -27.68 -32.00
N ASP A 27 10.32 -26.64 -31.89
CA ASP A 27 10.70 -26.01 -30.63
C ASP A 27 9.52 -25.28 -29.99
N ARG A 28 8.64 -24.67 -30.81
CA ARG A 28 7.40 -24.08 -30.31
C ARG A 28 6.44 -25.17 -29.83
N GLU A 29 6.24 -26.21 -30.62
CA GLU A 29 5.39 -27.35 -30.25
C GLU A 29 5.91 -28.06 -28.99
N SER A 30 7.23 -28.18 -28.79
CA SER A 30 7.80 -28.75 -27.56
C SER A 30 7.58 -27.84 -26.35
N ARG A 31 7.83 -26.53 -26.49
CA ARG A 31 7.58 -25.55 -25.42
C ARG A 31 6.11 -25.48 -25.04
N GLU A 32 5.20 -25.51 -26.01
CA GLU A 32 3.76 -25.53 -25.74
C GLU A 32 3.33 -26.80 -25.01
N LYS A 33 3.88 -27.97 -25.36
CA LYS A 33 3.64 -29.23 -24.65
C LYS A 33 4.21 -29.21 -23.24
N GLU A 34 5.41 -28.67 -23.04
CA GLU A 34 6.00 -28.49 -21.72
C GLU A 34 5.16 -27.51 -20.87
N GLU A 35 4.74 -26.38 -21.43
CA GLU A 35 3.88 -25.42 -20.73
C GLU A 35 2.51 -26.03 -20.39
N GLN A 36 1.92 -26.81 -21.29
CA GLN A 36 0.69 -27.57 -21.03
C GLN A 36 0.90 -28.60 -19.92
N TYR A 37 1.99 -29.37 -19.97
CA TYR A 37 2.34 -30.33 -18.92
C TYR A 37 2.49 -29.65 -17.56
N TRP A 38 3.18 -28.52 -17.49
CA TRP A 38 3.33 -27.73 -16.27
C TRP A 38 2.00 -27.14 -15.79
N ARG A 39 1.15 -26.64 -16.70
CA ARG A 39 -0.17 -26.09 -16.37
C ARG A 39 -1.12 -27.17 -15.84
N GLU A 40 -1.08 -28.37 -16.40
CA GLU A 40 -1.85 -29.52 -15.92
C GLU A 40 -1.35 -30.00 -14.56
N ALA A 41 -0.02 -29.99 -14.34
CA ALA A 41 0.60 -30.33 -13.06
C ALA A 41 0.30 -29.33 -11.94
N GLU A 42 0.19 -28.03 -12.26
CA GLU A 42 -0.22 -26.99 -11.30
C GLU A 42 -1.70 -27.10 -10.89
N GLY A 43 -2.52 -27.80 -11.67
CA GLY A 43 -3.94 -28.02 -11.40
C GLY A 43 -4.77 -26.73 -11.37
N ALA A 44 -5.98 -26.81 -10.83
CA ALA A 44 -6.84 -25.65 -10.71
C ALA A 44 -6.29 -24.68 -9.65
N LYS A 45 -5.96 -23.45 -10.05
CA LYS A 45 -5.61 -22.35 -9.12
C LYS A 45 -6.61 -22.30 -7.96
N PRO A 46 -6.15 -22.15 -6.70
CA PRO A 46 -7.05 -22.09 -5.55
C PRO A 46 -8.05 -20.95 -5.71
N ARG A 47 -9.27 -21.09 -5.16
CA ARG A 47 -10.33 -20.07 -5.27
C ARG A 47 -9.86 -18.65 -4.92
N ALA A 48 -8.94 -18.52 -3.96
CA ALA A 48 -8.33 -17.26 -3.57
C ALA A 48 -7.46 -16.62 -4.68
N ALA A 49 -6.71 -17.42 -5.44
CA ALA A 49 -5.92 -16.94 -6.57
C ALA A 49 -6.82 -16.52 -7.74
N LYS A 50 -7.88 -17.29 -8.02
CA LYS A 50 -8.90 -16.92 -9.02
C LYS A 50 -9.59 -15.58 -8.68
N LYS A 51 -9.98 -15.39 -7.41
CA LYS A 51 -10.60 -14.13 -6.96
C LYS A 51 -9.64 -12.93 -7.09
N ARG A 52 -8.35 -13.12 -6.84
CA ARG A 52 -7.33 -12.05 -7.02
C ARG A 52 -7.10 -11.71 -8.50
N GLU A 53 -7.09 -12.71 -9.37
CA GLU A 53 -6.95 -12.52 -10.82
C GLU A 53 -8.17 -11.79 -11.41
N GLU A 54 -9.38 -12.17 -11.02
CA GLU A 54 -10.62 -11.50 -11.43
C GLU A 54 -10.71 -10.05 -10.92
N GLU A 55 -10.30 -9.78 -9.67
CA GLU A 55 -10.25 -8.41 -9.14
C GLU A 55 -9.18 -7.56 -9.84
N ALA A 56 -8.02 -8.15 -10.18
CA ALA A 56 -6.97 -7.51 -10.94
C ALA A 56 -7.43 -7.21 -12.39
N GLU A 57 -8.11 -8.15 -13.03
CA GLU A 57 -8.71 -7.99 -14.36
C GLU A 57 -9.78 -6.88 -14.35
N LYS A 58 -10.70 -6.90 -13.39
CA LYS A 58 -11.72 -5.85 -13.23
C LYS A 58 -11.09 -4.47 -12.97
N ARG A 59 -9.99 -4.40 -12.21
CA ARG A 59 -9.24 -3.16 -11.97
C ARG A 59 -8.51 -2.69 -13.22
N ALA A 60 -7.93 -3.61 -14.00
CA ALA A 60 -7.28 -3.31 -15.26
C ALA A 60 -8.28 -2.84 -16.31
N GLU A 61 -9.45 -3.47 -16.43
CA GLU A 61 -10.54 -3.03 -17.29
C GLU A 61 -11.06 -1.66 -16.89
N ALA A 62 -11.24 -1.40 -15.59
CA ALA A 62 -11.65 -0.08 -15.10
C ALA A 62 -10.59 0.99 -15.40
N ALA A 63 -9.31 0.66 -15.29
CA ALA A 63 -8.22 1.55 -15.67
C ALA A 63 -8.20 1.80 -17.19
N ALA A 64 -8.37 0.77 -18.02
CA ALA A 64 -8.44 0.89 -19.47
C ALA A 64 -9.65 1.73 -19.92
N LYS A 65 -10.83 1.52 -19.32
CA LYS A 65 -12.01 2.34 -19.56
C LYS A 65 -11.78 3.80 -19.16
N LYS A 66 -11.12 4.07 -18.02
CA LYS A 66 -10.76 5.43 -17.60
C LYS A 66 -9.79 6.10 -18.57
N VAL A 67 -8.82 5.36 -19.10
CA VAL A 67 -7.86 5.87 -20.10
C VAL A 67 -8.59 6.22 -21.40
N GLU A 68 -9.48 5.35 -21.88
CA GLU A 68 -10.24 5.63 -23.11
C GLU A 68 -11.20 6.81 -22.94
N VAL A 69 -11.90 6.91 -21.80
CA VAL A 69 -12.74 8.07 -21.47
C VAL A 69 -11.90 9.35 -21.42
N ARG A 70 -10.71 9.31 -20.80
CA ARG A 70 -9.80 10.46 -20.76
C ARG A 70 -9.32 10.85 -22.16
N ARG A 71 -9.02 9.88 -23.02
CA ARG A 71 -8.63 10.11 -24.41
C ARG A 71 -9.75 10.78 -25.21
N LEU A 72 -10.99 10.34 -25.03
CA LEU A 72 -12.16 10.97 -25.66
C LEU A 72 -12.37 12.40 -25.14
N ALA A 73 -12.28 12.63 -23.84
CA ALA A 73 -12.40 13.97 -23.25
C ALA A 73 -11.31 14.92 -23.75
N GLU A 74 -10.06 14.44 -23.89
CA GLU A 74 -8.96 15.25 -24.44
C GLU A 74 -9.17 15.60 -25.92
N LEU A 75 -9.79 14.70 -26.70
CA LEU A 75 -10.18 15.01 -28.07
C LEU A 75 -11.28 16.07 -28.12
N GLU A 76 -12.30 15.97 -27.26
CA GLU A 76 -13.35 16.98 -27.14
C GLU A 76 -12.79 18.35 -26.71
N GLU A 77 -11.87 18.37 -25.74
CA GLU A 77 -11.19 19.59 -25.31
C GLU A 77 -10.35 20.20 -26.43
N LYS A 78 -9.64 19.38 -27.23
CA LYS A 78 -8.89 19.86 -28.40
C LYS A 78 -9.80 20.40 -29.49
N GLU A 79 -10.97 19.81 -29.73
CA GLU A 79 -11.95 20.36 -30.67
C GLU A 79 -12.54 21.68 -30.16
N LEU A 80 -12.86 21.77 -28.87
CA LEU A 80 -13.28 23.02 -28.24
C LEU A 80 -12.16 24.08 -28.30
N GLU A 81 -10.92 23.71 -27.99
CA GLU A 81 -9.77 24.61 -28.04
C GLU A 81 -9.53 25.09 -29.47
N LYS A 82 -9.63 24.25 -30.49
CA LYS A 82 -9.59 24.67 -31.91
C LYS A 82 -10.72 25.63 -32.25
N SER A 83 -11.93 25.40 -31.73
CA SER A 83 -13.07 26.30 -31.93
C SER A 83 -12.91 27.64 -31.20
N ILE A 84 -12.14 27.68 -30.11
CA ILE A 84 -11.83 28.89 -29.33
C ILE A 84 -10.61 29.64 -29.90
N LYS A 85 -9.61 28.92 -30.43
CA LYS A 85 -8.30 29.48 -30.87
C LYS A 85 -8.22 29.97 -32.32
N LYS A 86 -9.30 30.03 -33.11
CA LYS A 86 -9.27 30.69 -34.43
C LYS A 86 -10.41 31.70 -34.61
N PRO A 87 -10.15 32.86 -35.24
CA PRO A 87 -9.09 33.82 -34.94
C PRO A 87 -9.67 35.23 -34.70
N ASP A 88 -8.82 36.14 -34.21
CA ASP A 88 -8.96 37.60 -34.13
C ASP A 88 -10.36 38.24 -34.31
N LYS A 89 -10.83 38.87 -33.22
CA LYS A 89 -12.01 39.74 -33.10
C LYS A 89 -12.07 40.96 -34.06
N LYS A 90 -11.17 41.06 -35.05
CA LYS A 90 -11.18 42.13 -36.06
C LYS A 90 -11.38 41.67 -37.51
N ALA A 91 -11.45 40.36 -37.80
CA ALA A 91 -11.69 39.87 -39.17
C ALA A 91 -12.97 39.04 -39.34
N ASN A 92 -13.83 38.92 -38.32
CA ASN A 92 -15.06 38.11 -38.40
C ASN A 92 -16.36 38.92 -38.18
N ARG A 93 -16.35 40.21 -38.56
CA ARG A 93 -17.57 41.04 -38.59
C ARG A 93 -18.30 41.01 -39.93
N VAL A 94 -17.77 40.30 -40.92
CA VAL A 94 -18.38 40.17 -42.25
C VAL A 94 -18.16 38.74 -42.73
N ALA A 95 -19.23 38.06 -43.15
CA ALA A 95 -19.26 36.76 -43.84
C ALA A 95 -19.44 35.47 -43.01
N ALA A 96 -20.38 35.47 -42.07
CA ALA A 96 -21.30 34.34 -41.96
C ALA A 96 -22.72 34.91 -41.79
N PRO A 97 -23.67 34.67 -42.72
CA PRO A 97 -25.05 35.04 -42.47
C PRO A 97 -25.50 34.23 -41.25
N VAL A 98 -25.72 34.90 -40.13
CA VAL A 98 -26.44 34.31 -39.01
C VAL A 98 -27.75 33.79 -39.63
N PRO A 99 -27.99 32.47 -39.64
CA PRO A 99 -29.22 31.94 -40.22
C PRO A 99 -30.36 32.65 -39.51
N LYS A 100 -31.27 33.25 -40.30
CA LYS A 100 -32.43 33.97 -39.78
C LYS A 100 -33.33 32.91 -39.15
N VAL A 101 -33.05 32.61 -37.88
CA VAL A 101 -33.81 31.66 -37.08
C VAL A 101 -35.22 32.23 -37.01
N THR A 102 -36.18 31.50 -37.59
CA THR A 102 -37.58 31.92 -37.57
C THR A 102 -38.04 31.95 -36.10
N GLU A 103 -39.01 32.81 -35.77
CA GLU A 103 -39.51 32.93 -34.39
C GLU A 103 -39.95 31.57 -33.81
N ALA A 104 -40.49 30.69 -34.66
CA ALA A 104 -40.87 29.32 -34.31
C ALA A 104 -39.67 28.48 -33.82
N GLU A 105 -38.53 28.61 -34.47
CA GLU A 105 -37.32 27.84 -34.16
C GLU A 105 -36.62 28.38 -32.89
N LEU A 106 -36.72 29.69 -32.62
CA LEU A 106 -36.34 30.28 -31.33
C LEU A 106 -37.22 29.81 -30.17
N ARG A 107 -38.54 29.68 -30.39
CA ARG A 107 -39.47 29.14 -29.38
C ARG A 107 -39.19 27.67 -29.09
N GLN A 108 -39.01 26.84 -30.13
CA GLN A 108 -38.64 25.42 -29.96
C GLN A 108 -37.32 25.25 -29.21
N ARG A 109 -36.32 26.10 -29.49
CA ARG A 109 -35.03 26.02 -28.80
C ARG A 109 -35.13 26.40 -27.33
N LYS A 110 -35.92 27.43 -26.99
CA LYS A 110 -36.20 27.79 -25.59
C LYS A 110 -37.00 26.72 -24.87
N GLU A 111 -37.99 26.13 -25.52
CA GLU A 111 -38.77 25.03 -24.95
C GLU A 111 -37.91 23.78 -24.72
N ALA A 112 -37.03 23.44 -25.67
CA ALA A 112 -36.07 22.34 -25.52
C ALA A 112 -35.08 22.59 -24.39
N GLU A 113 -34.58 23.82 -24.23
CA GLU A 113 -33.69 24.21 -23.14
C GLU A 113 -34.41 24.15 -21.77
N GLN A 114 -35.63 24.65 -21.69
CA GLN A 114 -36.45 24.55 -20.47
C GLN A 114 -36.81 23.10 -20.14
N ALA A 115 -37.14 22.27 -21.14
CA ALA A 115 -37.40 20.85 -20.95
C ALA A 115 -36.13 20.09 -20.50
N ALA A 116 -34.95 20.46 -21.00
CA ALA A 116 -33.68 19.89 -20.56
C ALA A 116 -33.35 20.29 -19.11
N LEU A 117 -33.58 21.55 -18.74
CA LEU A 117 -33.46 22.04 -17.36
C LEU A 117 -34.45 21.34 -16.42
N ALA A 118 -35.69 21.14 -16.84
CA ALA A 118 -36.71 20.42 -16.07
C ALA A 118 -36.32 18.94 -15.86
N LYS A 119 -35.83 18.26 -16.90
CA LYS A 119 -35.33 16.87 -16.80
C LYS A 119 -34.13 16.76 -15.88
N LYS A 120 -33.18 17.71 -15.94
CA LYS A 120 -32.05 17.75 -15.01
C LYS A 120 -32.50 17.98 -13.57
N ALA A 121 -33.42 18.92 -13.36
CA ALA A 121 -33.97 19.19 -12.03
C ALA A 121 -34.74 17.99 -11.45
N GLU A 122 -35.48 17.24 -12.28
CA GLU A 122 -36.15 15.99 -11.88
C GLU A 122 -35.14 14.88 -11.55
N GLU A 123 -34.08 14.75 -12.35
CA GLU A 123 -33.01 13.78 -12.11
C GLU A 123 -32.26 14.10 -10.81
N ASP A 124 -31.97 15.37 -10.54
CA ASP A 124 -31.33 15.82 -9.31
C ASP A 124 -32.23 15.59 -8.09
N LYS A 125 -33.53 15.86 -8.19
CA LYS A 125 -34.50 15.51 -7.14
C LYS A 125 -34.56 14.00 -6.89
N ARG A 126 -34.52 13.18 -7.95
CA ARG A 126 -34.48 11.72 -7.85
C ARG A 126 -33.14 11.18 -7.33
N ARG A 127 -32.03 11.90 -7.55
CA ARG A 127 -30.72 11.60 -6.93
C ARG A 127 -30.78 11.93 -5.45
N GLN A 128 -31.28 13.11 -5.08
CA GLN A 128 -31.45 13.53 -3.70
C GLN A 128 -32.37 12.60 -2.91
N SER A 129 -33.48 12.15 -3.49
CA SER A 129 -34.39 11.21 -2.81
C SER A 129 -33.76 9.83 -2.60
N ARG A 130 -32.85 9.39 -3.49
CA ARG A 130 -32.09 8.14 -3.30
C ARG A 130 -31.02 8.26 -2.22
N MET A 131 -30.30 9.38 -2.20
CA MET A 131 -29.29 9.66 -1.16
C MET A 131 -29.95 9.82 0.23
N ALA A 132 -31.09 10.50 0.30
CA ALA A 132 -31.83 10.67 1.55
C ALA A 132 -32.29 9.33 2.15
N ALA A 133 -32.69 8.36 1.31
CA ALA A 133 -33.08 7.03 1.78
C ALA A 133 -31.89 6.22 2.34
N GLU A 134 -30.68 6.44 1.82
CA GLU A 134 -29.46 5.77 2.30
C GLU A 134 -28.98 6.37 3.62
N GLU A 135 -29.01 7.70 3.77
CA GLU A 135 -28.69 8.38 5.03
C GLU A 135 -29.70 8.05 6.14
N GLU A 136 -30.98 7.94 5.83
CA GLU A 136 -32.01 7.55 6.79
C GLU A 136 -31.88 6.08 7.20
N TYR A 137 -31.52 5.19 6.28
CA TYR A 137 -31.21 3.79 6.56
C TYR A 137 -29.94 3.66 7.41
N GLU A 138 -28.88 4.39 7.08
CA GLU A 138 -27.65 4.43 7.84
C GLU A 138 -27.90 4.92 9.28
N LYS A 139 -28.72 5.95 9.45
CA LYS A 139 -29.12 6.44 10.78
C LYS A 139 -29.92 5.42 11.58
N MET A 140 -30.82 4.66 10.93
CA MET A 140 -31.58 3.57 11.56
C MET A 140 -30.70 2.39 11.97
N VAL A 141 -29.71 2.03 11.14
CA VAL A 141 -28.78 0.91 11.40
C VAL A 141 -27.72 1.29 12.44
N LEU A 142 -27.28 2.55 12.46
CA LEU A 142 -26.31 3.09 13.43
C LEU A 142 -26.95 3.52 14.76
N VAL A 143 -28.25 3.29 14.99
CA VAL A 143 -28.81 3.46 16.34
C VAL A 143 -28.18 2.41 17.24
N THR A 144 -27.11 2.80 17.93
CA THR A 144 -26.43 1.95 18.90
C THR A 144 -27.40 1.63 20.04
N ASN A 145 -27.55 0.33 20.32
CA ASN A 145 -28.41 -0.12 21.40
C ASN A 145 -27.73 0.20 22.74
N ARG A 146 -28.16 1.28 23.39
CA ARG A 146 -27.60 1.75 24.66
C ARG A 146 -27.65 0.74 25.81
N ASN A 147 -28.42 -0.34 25.69
CA ASN A 147 -28.42 -1.45 26.65
C ASN A 147 -27.25 -2.43 26.45
N ARG A 148 -26.44 -2.27 25.38
CA ARG A 148 -25.21 -3.02 25.12
C ARG A 148 -23.95 -2.17 25.28
N ASP A 149 -24.09 -0.91 25.64
CA ASP A 149 -22.93 -0.06 25.90
C ASP A 149 -22.38 -0.42 27.29
N ASP A 150 -21.23 -1.12 27.33
CA ASP A 150 -20.47 -1.48 28.55
C ASP A 150 -19.92 -0.26 29.34
N SER A 151 -20.43 0.93 29.04
CA SER A 151 -20.12 2.19 29.71
C SER A 151 -20.76 2.33 31.10
N ILE A 152 -21.74 1.47 31.42
CA ILE A 152 -22.36 1.43 32.75
C ILE A 152 -21.57 0.42 33.57
N ILE A 153 -20.67 0.94 34.40
CA ILE A 153 -19.85 0.14 35.30
C ILE A 153 -20.66 -0.10 36.59
N GLU A 154 -21.24 -1.29 36.73
CA GLU A 154 -21.99 -1.70 37.91
C GLU A 154 -21.04 -2.21 39.01
N ALA A 155 -20.48 -1.31 39.82
CA ALA A 155 -19.68 -1.70 40.97
C ALA A 155 -20.56 -1.86 42.22
N SER A 156 -20.75 -3.11 42.67
CA SER A 156 -21.61 -3.42 43.83
C SER A 156 -20.88 -3.37 45.18
N THR A 157 -19.54 -3.33 45.17
CA THR A 157 -18.72 -3.27 46.39
C THR A 157 -17.66 -2.17 46.29
N VAL A 158 -17.16 -1.71 47.44
CA VAL A 158 -16.17 -0.62 47.50
C VAL A 158 -14.86 -0.99 46.80
N ASP A 159 -14.38 -2.23 46.97
CA ASP A 159 -13.16 -2.72 46.31
C ASP A 159 -13.33 -2.82 44.79
N ASP A 160 -14.51 -3.19 44.32
CA ASP A 160 -14.85 -3.27 42.90
C ASP A 160 -14.90 -1.88 42.25
N ALA A 161 -15.47 -0.90 42.95
CA ALA A 161 -15.45 0.51 42.52
C ALA A 161 -14.01 1.06 42.45
N ILE A 162 -13.15 0.70 43.40
CA ILE A 162 -11.73 1.08 43.38
C ILE A 162 -11.01 0.41 42.21
N ALA A 163 -11.27 -0.87 41.92
CA ALA A 163 -10.66 -1.58 40.80
C ALA A 163 -11.02 -0.96 39.43
N HIS A 164 -12.27 -0.50 39.27
CA HIS A 164 -12.73 0.16 38.05
C HIS A 164 -12.22 1.60 37.89
N LEU A 165 -12.00 2.33 39.00
CA LEU A 165 -11.43 3.68 39.00
C LEU A 165 -9.90 3.70 39.01
N ALA A 166 -9.27 2.59 39.40
CA ALA A 166 -7.84 2.40 39.27
C ALA A 166 -7.48 2.29 37.79
N ILE A 167 -7.20 3.43 37.16
CA ILE A 167 -6.50 3.49 35.88
C ILE A 167 -5.15 2.83 36.12
N SER A 168 -5.07 1.54 35.79
CA SER A 168 -3.81 0.82 35.82
C SER A 168 -2.93 1.46 34.75
N ASP A 169 -1.97 2.28 35.19
CA ASP A 169 -0.89 2.84 34.38
C ASP A 169 -0.01 1.75 33.73
N SER A 170 -0.28 0.47 34.04
CA SER A 170 0.09 -0.65 33.20
C SER A 170 -0.86 -0.74 32.01
N LEU A 171 -0.45 -0.12 30.89
CA LEU A 171 -0.88 -0.54 29.55
C LEU A 171 -1.06 -2.06 29.53
N PRO A 172 -2.15 -2.58 28.92
CA PRO A 172 -2.43 -4.02 28.90
C PRO A 172 -1.14 -4.76 28.54
N PRO A 173 -0.65 -5.69 29.38
CA PRO A 173 0.62 -6.35 29.12
C PRO A 173 0.54 -6.98 27.73
N ASP A 174 1.33 -6.43 26.80
CA ASP A 174 1.28 -6.79 25.39
C ASP A 174 1.56 -8.29 25.26
N ARG A 175 0.45 -9.00 25.09
CA ARG A 175 0.34 -10.46 25.06
C ARG A 175 1.06 -11.10 23.87
N HIS A 176 1.75 -10.30 23.05
CA HIS A 176 2.41 -10.73 21.82
C HIS A 176 3.92 -10.47 21.88
N PRO A 177 4.71 -11.37 22.49
CA PRO A 177 6.17 -11.34 22.35
C PRO A 177 6.61 -11.32 20.87
N GLU A 178 5.84 -11.94 19.98
CA GLU A 178 6.05 -11.91 18.52
C GLU A 178 5.87 -10.52 17.90
N LYS A 179 4.95 -9.70 18.41
CA LYS A 179 4.76 -8.32 17.93
C LYS A 179 5.82 -7.40 18.50
N ARG A 180 6.23 -7.58 19.76
CA ARG A 180 7.36 -6.86 20.36
C ARG A 180 8.66 -7.13 19.62
N LEU A 181 8.93 -8.38 19.24
CA LEU A 181 10.10 -8.73 18.43
C LEU A 181 10.14 -8.00 17.10
N ARG A 182 9.01 -7.94 16.39
CA ARG A 182 8.92 -7.26 15.09
C ARG A 182 8.96 -5.73 15.22
N ALA A 183 8.28 -5.17 16.21
CA ALA A 183 8.26 -3.74 16.45
C ALA A 183 9.64 -3.23 16.90
N ALA A 184 10.28 -3.92 17.85
CA ALA A 184 11.61 -3.57 18.35
C ALA A 184 12.67 -3.79 17.26
N PHE A 185 12.60 -4.88 16.50
CA PHE A 185 13.50 -5.10 15.36
C PHE A 185 13.35 -4.00 14.30
N LYS A 186 12.12 -3.56 14.01
CA LYS A 186 11.88 -2.48 13.03
C LYS A 186 12.41 -1.13 13.53
N ALA A 187 12.22 -0.80 14.80
CA ALA A 187 12.77 0.42 15.39
C ALA A 187 14.31 0.42 15.35
N PHE A 188 14.93 -0.72 15.66
CA PHE A 188 16.38 -0.91 15.58
C PHE A 188 16.89 -0.89 14.14
N GLU A 189 16.18 -1.53 13.20
CA GLU A 189 16.51 -1.48 11.77
C GLU A 189 16.51 -0.04 11.26
N GLU A 190 15.52 0.78 11.59
CA GLU A 190 15.45 2.16 11.11
C GLU A 190 16.57 3.06 11.69
N ALA A 191 16.94 2.87 12.96
CA ALA A 191 18.04 3.61 13.61
C ALA A 191 19.42 3.20 13.06
N GLU A 192 19.69 1.89 13.03
CA GLU A 192 20.98 1.35 12.58
C GLU A 192 21.16 1.47 11.08
N LEU A 193 20.08 1.34 10.28
CA LEU A 193 20.16 1.54 8.83
C LEU A 193 20.59 2.97 8.49
N ARG A 194 20.25 3.96 9.31
CA ARG A 194 20.71 5.33 9.13
C ARG A 194 22.20 5.46 9.46
N ALA A 195 22.63 4.95 10.61
CA ALA A 195 24.03 4.99 11.03
C ALA A 195 24.96 4.23 10.05
N LEU A 196 24.58 3.00 9.65
CA LEU A 196 25.39 2.16 8.75
C LEU A 196 25.48 2.72 7.32
N LYS A 197 24.46 3.44 6.85
CA LYS A 197 24.52 4.14 5.55
C LYS A 197 25.51 5.30 5.56
N GLU A 198 25.66 5.98 6.70
CA GLU A 198 26.61 7.07 6.89
C GLU A 198 28.04 6.54 7.06
N GLU A 199 28.24 5.44 7.81
CA GLU A 199 29.58 4.88 8.05
C GLU A 199 30.18 4.15 6.84
N LYS A 200 29.36 3.43 6.08
CA LYS A 200 29.81 2.58 4.96
C LYS A 200 28.92 2.77 3.74
N PRO A 201 28.94 3.93 3.07
CA PRO A 201 28.18 4.09 1.83
C PRO A 201 28.72 3.14 0.75
N GLY A 202 27.85 2.34 0.13
CA GLY A 202 28.20 1.47 -1.00
C GLY A 202 27.92 -0.03 -0.81
N LEU A 203 27.38 -0.44 0.34
CA LEU A 203 26.94 -1.82 0.55
C LEU A 203 25.50 -2.02 0.04
N THR A 204 25.17 -3.22 -0.42
CA THR A 204 23.82 -3.53 -0.92
C THR A 204 22.82 -3.55 0.23
N HIS A 205 21.57 -3.14 0.01
CA HIS A 205 20.54 -3.08 1.07
C HIS A 205 20.37 -4.41 1.84
N THR A 206 20.49 -5.55 1.14
CA THR A 206 20.44 -6.90 1.73
C THR A 206 21.59 -7.16 2.72
N GLN A 207 22.79 -6.68 2.41
CA GLN A 207 23.97 -6.87 3.26
C GLN A 207 23.90 -5.98 4.51
N TYR A 208 23.33 -4.77 4.43
CA TYR A 208 23.02 -3.99 5.63
C TYR A 208 22.01 -4.72 6.51
N LYS A 209 20.96 -5.31 5.93
CA LYS A 209 19.99 -6.12 6.69
C LYS A 209 20.66 -7.30 7.40
N ASP A 210 21.59 -7.99 6.75
CA ASP A 210 22.32 -9.10 7.38
C ASP A 210 23.24 -8.64 8.51
N LEU A 211 23.85 -7.46 8.39
CA LEU A 211 24.68 -6.85 9.44
C LEU A 211 23.83 -6.37 10.62
N ILE A 212 22.72 -5.67 10.35
CA ILE A 212 21.73 -5.25 11.34
C ILE A 212 21.15 -6.45 12.06
N TRP A 213 20.87 -7.54 11.35
CA TRP A 213 20.39 -8.79 11.97
C TRP A 213 21.43 -9.42 12.91
N LYS A 214 22.72 -9.36 12.56
CA LYS A 214 23.81 -9.83 13.45
C LYS A 214 23.98 -8.95 14.68
N LEU A 215 23.85 -7.64 14.53
CA LEU A 215 23.88 -6.68 15.63
C LEU A 215 22.66 -6.90 16.53
N TRP A 216 21.47 -7.00 15.95
CA TRP A 216 20.21 -7.23 16.64
C TRP A 216 20.21 -8.48 17.53
N LYS A 217 20.78 -9.59 17.06
CA LYS A 217 20.92 -10.81 17.88
C LYS A 217 21.74 -10.57 19.16
N LYS A 218 22.65 -9.60 19.14
CA LYS A 218 23.52 -9.22 20.27
C LYS A 218 22.99 -8.02 21.05
N SER A 219 22.04 -7.26 20.51
CA SER A 219 21.52 -6.04 21.14
C SER A 219 20.67 -6.33 22.38
N PRO A 220 20.68 -5.46 23.39
CA PRO A 220 19.85 -5.57 24.60
C PRO A 220 18.36 -5.31 24.32
N ASP A 221 18.05 -4.68 23.18
CA ASP A 221 16.67 -4.39 22.73
C ASP A 221 15.94 -5.61 22.19
N ASN A 222 16.64 -6.74 22.01
CA ASN A 222 16.01 -8.00 21.65
C ASN A 222 15.31 -8.59 22.88
N PRO A 223 13.96 -8.67 22.92
CA PRO A 223 13.24 -9.20 24.06
C PRO A 223 13.51 -10.70 24.32
N LEU A 224 14.19 -11.41 23.41
CA LEU A 224 14.70 -12.77 23.68
C LEU A 224 15.92 -12.77 24.60
N ASN A 225 16.77 -11.74 24.57
CA ASN A 225 17.93 -11.62 25.45
C ASN A 225 17.50 -11.18 26.86
N GLN A 226 16.41 -10.41 26.97
CA GLN A 226 15.81 -9.98 28.24
C GLN A 226 15.22 -11.11 29.10
N VAL A 227 15.00 -12.31 28.54
CA VAL A 227 14.55 -13.49 29.31
C VAL A 227 15.74 -14.18 30.00
N ALA A 228 16.95 -14.05 29.44
CA ALA A 228 18.16 -14.60 30.03
C ALA A 228 18.60 -13.80 31.28
N ASP A 229 18.56 -12.47 31.21
CA ASP A 229 19.00 -11.59 32.30
C ASP A 229 18.14 -11.67 33.58
N LYS A 230 16.90 -12.18 33.48
CA LYS A 230 15.99 -12.35 34.62
C LYS A 230 16.38 -13.51 35.54
N TYR A 231 17.11 -14.50 35.03
CA TYR A 231 17.57 -15.63 35.86
C TYR A 231 18.87 -15.32 36.61
N ASP A 232 19.71 -14.43 36.08
CA ASP A 232 20.95 -14.02 36.75
C ASP A 232 20.72 -12.95 37.83
N SER A 233 19.66 -12.15 37.70
CA SER A 233 19.28 -11.15 38.71
C SER A 233 18.63 -11.78 39.95
N ASP A 234 17.80 -12.81 39.78
CA ASP A 234 17.18 -13.55 40.91
C ASP A 234 18.19 -14.41 41.69
N GLN A 235 19.33 -14.79 41.10
CA GLN A 235 20.40 -15.52 41.80
C GLN A 235 21.31 -14.63 42.67
N LEU A 236 21.42 -13.34 42.36
CA LEU A 236 22.20 -12.38 43.15
C LEU A 236 21.44 -11.86 44.39
N GLU A 237 20.12 -11.95 44.42
CA GLU A 237 19.32 -11.64 45.62
C GLU A 237 19.13 -12.85 46.56
N SER A 238 19.36 -14.08 46.08
CA SER A 238 19.25 -15.32 46.86
C SER A 238 20.52 -15.68 47.67
N CYS A 239 21.67 -15.03 47.41
CA CYS A 239 22.81 -15.06 48.33
C CYS A 239 22.67 -13.93 49.36
N GLY A 240 21.79 -14.15 50.33
CA GLY A 240 21.61 -13.27 51.48
C GLY A 240 22.92 -13.03 52.24
N CYS A 241 23.47 -11.84 52.10
CA CYS A 241 24.30 -11.21 53.12
C CYS A 241 23.70 -9.84 53.41
N LEU A 242 22.88 -9.80 54.47
CA LEU A 242 22.26 -8.59 55.02
C LEU A 242 23.33 -7.51 55.30
N PRO A 243 23.05 -6.22 55.02
CA PRO A 243 23.94 -5.15 55.44
C PRO A 243 23.77 -4.93 56.94
N ILE A 244 24.80 -5.29 57.71
CA ILE A 244 24.90 -4.95 59.12
C ILE A 244 25.37 -3.50 59.22
N LEU A 245 24.62 -2.73 60.02
CA LEU A 245 24.85 -1.32 60.31
C LEU A 245 26.31 -0.98 60.67
N GLY A 246 26.85 0.02 59.96
CA GLY A 246 27.45 1.22 60.52
C GLY A 246 28.74 1.11 61.33
N VAL A 247 29.85 1.58 60.77
CA VAL A 247 30.88 2.33 61.51
C VAL A 247 31.48 3.41 60.60
N LYS A 248 31.42 4.65 61.10
CA LYS A 248 32.14 5.85 60.65
C LYS A 248 33.60 5.54 60.30
N PHE A 249 34.07 6.00 59.13
CA PHE A 249 35.47 6.41 59.03
C PHE A 249 35.59 7.72 58.27
N MET A 250 36.26 8.63 58.94
CA MET A 250 36.40 10.05 58.69
C MET A 250 37.41 10.29 57.55
N ASP A 251 37.00 11.10 56.59
CA ASP A 251 37.77 12.21 56.01
C ASP A 251 39.30 12.09 55.95
N ARG A 252 39.85 11.83 54.76
CA ARG A 252 41.20 12.28 54.40
C ARG A 252 41.44 12.29 52.89
N SER A 253 41.02 13.38 52.23
CA SER A 253 41.80 13.98 51.15
C SER A 253 41.19 15.33 50.79
N ARG A 254 41.69 16.35 51.48
CA ARG A 254 41.45 17.74 51.14
C ARG A 254 42.79 18.32 50.69
N ASP A 255 42.92 18.45 49.38
CA ASP A 255 43.97 19.23 48.74
C ASP A 255 43.90 20.68 49.21
N HIS A 256 44.92 21.14 49.94
CA HIS A 256 45.37 22.53 49.88
C HIS A 256 46.81 22.69 50.38
N VAL A 257 47.66 22.94 49.38
CA VAL A 257 48.83 23.83 49.30
C VAL A 257 49.04 24.82 50.47
N MET A 258 50.33 25.14 50.70
CA MET A 258 50.95 26.16 51.58
C MET A 258 51.50 25.55 52.89
N GLN A 259 52.74 25.76 53.35
CA GLN A 259 53.77 26.77 53.09
C GLN A 259 55.05 26.38 53.87
N LEU A 260 56.20 26.87 53.38
CA LEU A 260 57.34 27.38 54.17
C LEU A 260 58.44 26.43 54.74
N ILE A 261 59.67 26.86 54.40
CA ILE A 261 61.04 26.51 54.86
C ILE A 261 61.72 25.37 54.10
#